data_AF-A0A7X6AR58-F1
#
_entry.id   AF-A0A7X6AR58-F1
#
_cell.length_a   1.000
_cell.length_b   1.000
_cell.length_c   1.000
_cell.angle_alpha   90.00
_cell.angle_beta   90.00
_cell.angle_gamma   90.00
#
_symmetry.space_group_name_H-M   'P 1'
#
loop_
_entity.id
_entity.type
_entity.pdbx_description
1 polymer ?
#
loop_
_entity_poly.entity_id
_entity_poly.type
_entity_poly.pdbx_seq_one_letter_code
_entity_poly.pdbx_strand_id
1 'polypeptide(L)'
;AEAIAAGAQATSSSAAARVEIEERIIELDYGELEGLPVREVPPATWEAWRRDTTWRPVGGESLDDLAVRVWAAFDELAGAAADPGARIAVVTHVSPIKAAVAWALGVGIEVQWRCFVEQASITRIATPGGRPSLVSFNEVHHLA
;
A
#
# COMPACT_ATOMS: atom_id res chain seq x y z
N ALA A 1 -9.39 -9.73 -3.66
CA ALA A 1 -9.73 -9.27 -2.29
C ALA A 1 -9.88 -7.76 -2.35
N GLU A 2 -10.86 -7.19 -1.64
CA GLU A 2 -11.18 -5.76 -1.72
C GLU A 2 -10.23 -4.95 -0.84
N ALA A 3 -9.83 -3.76 -1.31
CA ALA A 3 -9.11 -2.79 -0.51
C ALA A 3 -10.08 -1.72 0.01
N ILE A 4 -9.93 -1.36 1.28
CA ILE A 4 -10.89 -0.54 2.01
C ILE A 4 -10.16 0.62 2.68
N ALA A 5 -10.65 1.84 2.45
CA ALA A 5 -10.29 3.00 3.25
C ALA A 5 -11.44 3.28 4.24
N ALA A 6 -11.10 3.41 5.52
CA ALA A 6 -12.05 3.77 6.57
C ALA A 6 -11.61 5.08 7.24
N GLY A 7 -12.44 6.11 7.12
CA GLY A 7 -12.23 7.38 7.81
C GLY A 7 -12.84 7.35 9.20
N ALA A 8 -12.07 7.71 10.23
CA ALA A 8 -12.58 7.92 11.59
C ALA A 8 -12.43 9.40 11.98
N GLN A 9 -13.55 10.07 12.23
CA GLN A 9 -13.54 11.31 13.01
C GLN A 9 -13.35 10.92 14.47
N ALA A 10 -12.52 11.67 15.20
CA ALA A 10 -12.26 11.43 16.62
C ALA A 10 -13.49 11.76 17.48
N THR A 11 -14.51 10.90 17.46
CA THR A 11 -15.75 11.06 18.23
C THR A 11 -16.19 9.73 18.85
N SER A 12 -15.58 9.38 19.99
CA SER A 12 -15.97 8.29 20.91
C SER A 12 -16.01 6.86 20.34
N SER A 13 -15.79 5.88 21.20
CA SER A 13 -15.54 4.46 20.88
C SER A 13 -16.76 3.67 20.32
N SER A 14 -17.76 4.34 19.74
CA SER A 14 -18.98 3.69 19.24
C SER A 14 -19.55 4.28 17.94
N ALA A 15 -18.90 5.28 17.33
CA ALA A 15 -19.31 5.73 16.00
C ALA A 15 -18.83 4.72 14.95
N ALA A 16 -19.74 4.14 14.17
CA ALA A 16 -19.39 3.30 13.04
C ALA A 16 -18.53 4.11 12.06
N ALA A 17 -17.29 3.67 11.83
CA ALA A 17 -16.42 4.31 10.84
C ALA A 17 -17.06 4.19 9.45
N ARG A 18 -17.00 5.27 8.66
CA ARG A 18 -17.44 5.22 7.27
C ARG A 18 -16.40 4.41 6.50
N VAL A 19 -16.88 3.31 5.91
CA VAL A 19 -16.08 2.38 5.09
C VAL A 19 -16.32 2.74 3.63
N GLU A 20 -15.24 2.99 2.90
CA GLU A 20 -15.25 3.28 1.46
C GLU A 20 -14.32 2.29 0.74
N ILE A 21 -14.76 1.81 -0.42
CA ILE A 21 -13.92 0.98 -1.29
C ILE A 21 -13.09 1.91 -2.15
N GLU A 22 -11.77 1.73 -2.12
CA GLU A 22 -10.82 2.47 -2.95
C GLU A 22 -10.08 1.49 -3.85
N GLU A 23 -10.53 1.38 -5.09
CA GLU A 23 -10.00 0.43 -6.07
C GLU A 23 -8.51 0.67 -6.38
N ARG A 24 -8.04 1.93 -6.27
CA ARG A 24 -6.65 2.28 -6.59
C ARG A 24 -5.62 1.72 -5.61
N ILE A 25 -6.05 1.24 -4.46
CA ILE A 25 -5.18 0.61 -3.46
C ILE A 25 -5.39 -0.90 -3.36
N ILE A 26 -5.99 -1.56 -4.36
CA ILE A 26 -6.02 -3.04 -4.44
C ILE A 26 -4.61 -3.61 -4.69
N GLU A 27 -4.42 -4.91 -4.42
CA GLU A 27 -3.14 -5.60 -4.65
C GLU A 27 -2.65 -5.47 -6.10
N LEU A 28 -1.34 -5.64 -6.27
CA LEU A 28 -0.67 -5.75 -7.56
C LEU A 28 -1.33 -6.84 -8.43
N ASP A 29 -1.68 -6.53 -9.68
CA ASP A 29 -2.18 -7.50 -10.65
C ASP A 29 -1.03 -8.35 -11.19
N TYR A 30 -0.98 -9.62 -10.78
CA TYR A 30 0.07 -10.54 -11.18
C TYR A 30 -0.19 -11.18 -12.56
N GLY A 31 -1.30 -10.86 -13.24
CA GLY A 31 -1.62 -11.36 -14.57
C GLY A 31 -1.60 -12.88 -14.66
N GLU A 32 -0.85 -13.41 -15.63
CA GLU A 32 -0.69 -14.87 -15.80
C GLU A 32 -0.03 -15.59 -14.61
N LEU A 33 0.58 -14.86 -13.67
CA LEU A 33 1.17 -15.45 -12.47
C LEU A 33 0.14 -15.64 -11.34
N GLU A 34 -1.06 -15.08 -11.47
CA GLU A 34 -2.14 -15.21 -10.49
C GLU A 34 -2.50 -16.68 -10.23
N GLY A 35 -2.66 -17.03 -8.96
CA GLY A 35 -3.01 -18.39 -8.52
C GLY A 35 -1.90 -19.43 -8.68
N LEU A 36 -0.74 -19.09 -9.25
CA LEU A 36 0.40 -19.99 -9.31
C LEU A 36 1.10 -20.08 -7.94
N PRO A 37 1.51 -21.28 -7.50
CA PRO A 37 2.41 -21.40 -6.37
C PRO A 37 3.73 -20.67 -6.69
N VAL A 38 4.25 -19.89 -5.74
CA VAL A 38 5.52 -19.14 -5.91
C VAL A 38 6.67 -20.03 -6.41
N ARG A 39 6.72 -21.30 -5.98
CA ARG A 39 7.72 -22.30 -6.41
C ARG A 39 7.65 -22.68 -7.89
N GLU A 40 6.53 -22.40 -8.56
CA GLU A 40 6.31 -22.69 -9.99
C GLU A 40 6.66 -21.51 -10.89
N VAL A 41 6.78 -20.30 -10.32
CA VAL A 41 7.24 -19.12 -11.05
C VAL A 41 8.76 -19.22 -11.30
N PRO A 42 9.22 -19.16 -12.56
CA PRO A 42 10.65 -19.25 -12.87
C PRO A 42 11.48 -18.17 -12.13
N PRO A 43 12.65 -18.51 -11.56
CA PRO A 43 13.51 -17.52 -10.88
C PRO A 43 13.88 -16.32 -11.77
N ALA A 44 14.02 -16.54 -13.08
CA ALA A 44 14.30 -15.51 -14.06
C ALA A 44 13.21 -14.42 -14.12
N THR A 45 11.95 -14.77 -13.85
CA THR A 45 10.83 -13.83 -13.79
C THR A 45 11.02 -12.83 -12.65
N TRP A 46 11.29 -13.32 -11.44
CA TRP A 46 11.57 -12.48 -10.27
C TRP A 46 12.84 -11.64 -10.44
N GLU A 47 13.80 -12.15 -11.18
CA GLU A 47 15.04 -11.46 -11.53
C GLU A 47 14.85 -10.35 -12.54
N ALA A 48 13.99 -10.52 -13.54
CA ALA A 48 13.62 -9.46 -14.47
C ALA A 48 12.89 -8.34 -13.73
N TRP A 49 11.87 -8.69 -12.93
CA TRP A 49 11.06 -7.72 -12.20
C TRP A 49 11.87 -6.89 -11.18
N ARG A 50 12.85 -7.50 -10.52
CA ARG A 50 13.75 -6.79 -9.59
C ARG A 50 14.68 -5.79 -10.27
N ARG A 51 15.00 -5.98 -11.55
CA ARG A 51 15.93 -5.12 -12.30
C ARG A 51 15.22 -3.98 -13.04
N ASP A 52 13.93 -4.13 -13.31
CA ASP A 52 13.15 -3.20 -14.10
C ASP A 52 11.75 -3.05 -13.49
N THR A 53 11.47 -1.89 -12.93
CA THR A 53 10.18 -1.59 -12.29
C THR A 53 9.04 -1.42 -13.30
N THR A 54 9.37 -1.23 -14.58
CA THR A 54 8.41 -1.17 -15.70
C THR A 54 8.06 -2.55 -16.28
N TRP A 55 8.81 -3.59 -15.90
CA TRP A 55 8.49 -4.96 -16.26
C TRP A 55 7.16 -5.38 -15.62
N ARG A 56 6.38 -6.17 -16.36
CA ARG A 56 5.12 -6.76 -15.88
C ARG A 56 4.89 -8.15 -16.46
N PRO A 57 4.19 -9.02 -15.73
CA PRO A 57 3.70 -10.27 -16.29
C PRO A 57 2.66 -10.00 -17.40
N VAL A 58 2.46 -10.98 -18.29
CA VAL A 58 1.43 -10.86 -19.32
C VAL A 58 0.07 -10.71 -18.66
N GLY A 59 -0.66 -9.66 -19.06
CA GLY A 59 -1.99 -9.37 -18.52
C GLY A 59 -2.01 -8.80 -17.09
N GLY A 60 -0.85 -8.53 -16.48
CA GLY A 60 -0.77 -7.89 -15.16
C GLY A 60 -0.24 -6.46 -15.24
N GLU A 61 0.22 -5.94 -14.11
CA GLU A 61 0.73 -4.57 -13.98
C GLU A 61 2.20 -4.52 -13.54
N SER A 62 2.87 -3.40 -13.84
CA SER A 62 4.23 -3.13 -13.40
C SER A 62 4.25 -2.49 -12.00
N LEU A 63 5.42 -2.41 -11.37
CA LEU A 63 5.53 -1.67 -10.10
C LEU A 63 5.28 -0.17 -10.31
N ASP A 64 5.66 0.36 -11.46
CA ASP A 64 5.39 1.76 -11.83
C ASP A 64 3.88 2.00 -12.00
N ASP A 65 3.16 1.09 -12.66
CA ASP A 65 1.69 1.17 -12.81
C ASP A 65 1.00 1.20 -11.43
N LEU A 66 1.42 0.29 -10.52
CA LEU A 66 0.97 0.25 -9.13
C LEU A 66 1.26 1.57 -8.40
N ALA A 67 2.49 2.08 -8.53
CA ALA A 67 2.92 3.31 -7.87
C ALA A 67 2.03 4.49 -8.28
N VAL A 68 1.77 4.66 -9.57
CA VAL A 68 0.92 5.75 -10.09
C VAL A 68 -0.46 5.75 -9.43
N ARG A 69 -1.15 4.61 -9.39
CA ARG A 69 -2.50 4.53 -8.82
C ARG A 69 -2.50 4.71 -7.30
N VAL A 70 -1.55 4.08 -6.60
CA VAL A 70 -1.49 4.15 -5.14
C VAL A 70 -1.10 5.55 -4.68
N TRP A 71 -0.10 6.19 -5.29
CA TRP A 71 0.36 7.51 -4.88
C TRP A 71 -0.71 8.57 -5.10
N ALA A 72 -1.44 8.52 -6.22
CA ALA A 72 -2.57 9.40 -6.47
C ALA A 72 -3.67 9.25 -5.39
N ALA A 73 -3.99 8.02 -5.00
CA ALA A 73 -4.96 7.77 -3.92
C ALA A 73 -4.46 8.32 -2.57
N PHE A 74 -3.19 8.12 -2.25
CA PHE A 74 -2.61 8.60 -0.99
C PHE A 74 -2.48 10.13 -0.92
N ASP A 75 -2.24 10.81 -2.04
CA ASP A 75 -2.29 12.28 -2.11
C ASP A 75 -3.71 12.81 -1.80
N GLU A 76 -4.75 12.18 -2.34
CA GLU A 76 -6.15 12.54 -2.06
C GLU A 76 -6.52 12.26 -0.60
N LEU A 77 -6.15 11.09 -0.07
CA LEU A 77 -6.38 10.72 1.32
C LEU A 77 -5.63 11.66 2.28
N ALA A 78 -4.40 12.08 1.92
CA ALA A 78 -3.64 13.06 2.69
C ALA A 78 -4.35 14.42 2.74
N GLY A 79 -4.93 14.86 1.62
CA GLY A 79 -5.77 16.05 1.55
C GLY A 79 -7.01 15.96 2.43
N ALA A 80 -7.70 14.81 2.40
CA ALA A 80 -8.87 14.55 3.25
C ALA A 80 -8.52 14.47 4.74
N ALA A 81 -7.29 14.05 5.08
CA ALA A 81 -6.79 13.98 6.45
C ALA A 81 -6.14 15.29 6.95
N ALA A 82 -6.27 16.40 6.23
CA ALA A 82 -5.68 17.68 6.61
C ALA A 82 -6.32 18.30 7.87
N ASP A 83 -7.54 17.89 8.21
CA ASP A 83 -8.22 18.34 9.41
C ASP A 83 -7.49 17.88 10.68
N PRO A 84 -7.24 18.78 11.66
CA PRO A 84 -6.58 18.41 12.91
C PRO A 84 -7.27 17.24 13.62
N GLY A 85 -6.54 16.14 13.80
CA GLY A 85 -7.04 14.95 14.49
C GLY A 85 -7.79 13.94 13.61
N ALA A 86 -7.93 14.20 12.31
CA ALA A 86 -8.44 13.23 11.34
C ALA A 86 -7.50 12.02 11.26
N ARG A 87 -8.08 10.82 11.18
CA ARG A 87 -7.35 9.56 11.00
C ARG A 87 -8.06 8.72 9.95
N ILE A 88 -7.29 8.22 9.00
CA ILE A 88 -7.76 7.29 7.98
C ILE A 88 -7.04 5.97 8.21
N ALA A 89 -7.80 4.90 8.36
CA ALA A 89 -7.29 3.54 8.33
C ALA A 89 -7.40 3.01 6.90
N VAL A 90 -6.31 2.49 6.36
CA VAL A 90 -6.28 1.86 5.04
C VAL A 90 -5.99 0.39 5.23
N VAL A 91 -6.91 -0.47 4.78
CA VAL A 91 -6.79 -1.92 4.80
C VAL A 91 -6.54 -2.40 3.38
N THR A 92 -5.35 -2.93 3.15
CA THR A 92 -4.89 -3.34 1.82
C THR A 92 -3.85 -4.46 1.94
N HIS A 93 -3.08 -4.68 0.89
CA HIS A 93 -2.20 -5.80 0.66
C HIS A 93 -0.73 -5.37 0.65
N VAL A 94 0.15 -6.34 0.39
CA VAL A 94 1.59 -6.18 0.56
C VAL A 94 2.13 -5.13 -0.40
N SER A 95 1.71 -5.15 -1.67
CA SER A 95 2.32 -4.25 -2.65
C SER A 95 1.87 -2.79 -2.47
N PRO A 96 0.57 -2.49 -2.29
CA PRO A 96 0.12 -1.13 -1.97
C PRO A 96 0.70 -0.57 -0.68
N ILE A 97 0.90 -1.38 0.38
CA ILE A 97 1.54 -0.91 1.63
C ILE A 97 2.95 -0.39 1.32
N LYS A 98 3.75 -1.15 0.58
CA LYS A 98 5.13 -0.75 0.28
C LYS A 98 5.18 0.39 -0.75
N ALA A 99 4.21 0.49 -1.66
CA ALA A 99 4.05 1.66 -2.52
C ALA A 99 3.74 2.92 -1.71
N ALA A 100 2.88 2.83 -0.69
CA ALA A 100 2.63 3.92 0.25
C ALA A 100 3.87 4.28 1.08
N VAL A 101 4.71 3.31 1.44
CA VAL A 101 6.01 3.56 2.08
C VAL A 101 6.95 4.34 1.14
N ALA A 102 7.00 3.98 -0.15
CA ALA A 102 7.78 4.72 -1.15
C ALA A 102 7.34 6.19 -1.23
N TRP A 103 6.03 6.40 -1.33
CA TRP A 103 5.40 7.72 -1.33
C TRP A 103 5.72 8.50 -0.05
N ALA A 104 5.60 7.87 1.11
CA ALA A 104 5.87 8.51 2.40
C ALA A 104 7.33 8.94 2.58
N LEU A 105 8.27 8.20 1.99
CA LEU A 105 9.70 8.48 2.06
C LEU A 105 10.20 9.38 0.92
N GLY A 106 9.39 9.59 -0.12
CA GLY A 106 9.80 10.32 -1.33
C GLY A 106 10.90 9.60 -2.13
N VAL A 107 10.84 8.26 -2.16
CA VAL A 107 11.79 7.39 -2.87
C VAL A 107 11.08 6.59 -3.97
N GLY A 108 11.84 5.90 -4.83
CA GLY A 108 11.26 5.11 -5.90
C GLY A 108 10.62 3.81 -5.42
N ILE A 109 9.82 3.19 -6.32
CA ILE A 109 9.03 2.00 -6.01
C ILE A 109 9.89 0.74 -5.80
N GLU A 110 11.19 0.79 -6.12
CA GLU A 110 12.17 -0.28 -5.88
C GLU A 110 12.27 -0.72 -4.41
N VAL A 111 11.79 0.10 -3.46
CA VAL A 111 11.63 -0.29 -2.05
C VAL A 111 10.79 -1.56 -1.88
N GLN A 112 9.97 -1.92 -2.87
CA GLN A 112 9.23 -3.18 -2.91
C GLN A 112 10.07 -4.39 -2.52
N TRP A 113 11.28 -4.44 -3.08
CA TRP A 113 12.21 -5.55 -2.94
C TRP A 113 13.10 -5.44 -1.69
N ARG A 114 12.93 -4.36 -0.91
CA ARG A 114 13.71 -4.04 0.29
C ARG A 114 12.87 -4.05 1.57
N CYS A 115 11.55 -4.02 1.45
CA CYS A 115 10.62 -4.02 2.56
C CYS A 115 9.96 -5.39 2.72
N PHE A 116 9.77 -5.80 3.97
CA PHE A 116 8.99 -6.99 4.34
C PHE A 116 7.79 -6.54 5.16
N VAL A 117 6.61 -7.05 4.84
CA VAL A 117 5.33 -6.70 5.49
C VAL A 117 4.74 -7.99 6.05
N GLU A 118 4.57 -8.03 7.37
CA GLU A 118 3.93 -9.12 8.09
C GLU A 118 2.41 -9.06 7.90
N GLN A 119 1.77 -10.23 8.05
CA GLN A 119 0.32 -10.33 8.05
C GLN A 119 -0.27 -9.56 9.22
N ALA A 120 -1.38 -8.85 8.96
CA ALA A 120 -2.05 -7.99 9.94
C ALA A 120 -1.14 -6.94 10.60
N SER A 121 -0.02 -6.59 9.98
CA SER A 121 0.84 -5.51 10.46
C SER A 121 0.22 -4.13 10.25
N ILE A 122 0.64 -3.17 11.08
CA ILE A 122 0.25 -1.77 10.96
C ILE A 122 1.46 -0.95 10.48
N THR A 123 1.24 -0.14 9.45
CA THR A 123 2.18 0.88 8.98
C THR A 123 1.55 2.25 9.14
N ARG A 124 2.27 3.20 9.73
CA ARG A 124 1.76 4.54 10.05
C ARG A 124 2.51 5.60 9.27
N ILE A 125 1.76 6.43 8.56
CA ILE A 125 2.26 7.59 7.82
C ILE A 125 1.55 8.83 8.36
N ALA A 126 2.32 9.89 8.58
CA ALA A 126 1.80 11.21 8.93
C ALA A 126 2.03 12.18 7.77
N THR A 127 1.15 13.17 7.62
CA THR A 127 1.22 14.16 6.52
C THR A 127 1.29 15.60 7.05
N PRO A 128 2.18 15.93 8.02
CA PRO A 128 2.24 17.28 8.59
C PRO A 128 2.54 18.32 7.51
N GLY A 129 1.69 19.36 7.44
CA GLY A 129 1.83 20.41 6.43
C GLY A 129 1.76 19.90 4.99
N GLY A 130 1.05 18.79 4.76
CA GLY A 130 0.88 18.17 3.45
C GLY A 130 2.10 17.39 2.96
N ARG A 131 3.13 17.20 3.79
CA ARG A 131 4.31 16.39 3.44
C ARG A 131 4.23 15.02 4.11
N PRO A 132 4.14 13.93 3.34
CA PRO A 132 4.16 12.57 3.88
C PRO A 132 5.45 12.26 4.64
N SER A 133 5.34 11.44 5.68
CA SER A 133 6.45 10.96 6.49
C SER A 133 6.10 9.63 7.13
N LEU A 134 6.97 8.63 6.97
CA LEU A 134 6.82 7.32 7.59
C LEU A 134 7.10 7.41 9.10
N VAL A 135 6.08 7.13 9.92
CA VAL A 135 6.17 7.17 11.39
C VAL A 135 6.60 5.81 11.92
N SER A 136 6.01 4.75 11.40
CA SER A 136 6.38 3.38 11.76
C SER A 136 5.99 2.41 10.66
N PHE A 137 6.68 1.28 10.64
CA PHE A 137 6.56 0.27 9.59
C PHE A 137 6.47 -1.11 10.22
N ASN A 138 5.53 -1.92 9.71
CA ASN A 138 5.43 -3.33 10.02
C ASN A 138 5.24 -3.66 11.52
N GLU A 139 4.39 -2.90 12.21
CA GLU A 139 4.09 -3.11 13.63
C GLU A 139 3.16 -4.32 13.84
N VAL A 140 3.61 -5.30 14.65
CA VAL A 140 2.85 -6.53 14.96
C VAL A 140 2.66 -6.77 16.46
N HIS A 141 3.01 -5.78 17.30
CA HIS A 141 2.98 -5.92 18.77
C HIS A 141 1.57 -6.18 19.35
N HIS A 142 0.51 -5.89 18.59
CA HIS A 142 -0.87 -6.15 18.97
C HIS A 142 -1.33 -7.60 18.74
N LEU A 143 -0.52 -8.42 18.05
CA LEU A 143 -0.79 -9.83 17.76
C LEU A 143 -0.22 -10.78 18.83
N ALA A 144 0.48 -10.24 19.84
CA ALA A 144 1.14 -10.99 20.90
C ALA A 144 0.24 -11.21 22.13
#